data_AF-A0A960T0C3-F1
#
_entry.id   AF-A0A960T0C3-F1
#
_cell.length_a   1.000
_cell.length_b   1.000
_cell.length_c   1.000
_cell.angle_alpha   90.00
_cell.angle_beta   90.00
_cell.angle_gamma   90.00
#
_symmetry.space_group_name_H-M   'P 1'
#
loop_
_entity.id
_entity.type
_entity.pdbx_description
1 polymer ?
#
loop_
_entity_poly.entity_id
_entity_poly.type
_entity_poly.pdbx_seq_one_letter_code
_entity_poly.pdbx_strand_id
1 'polypeptide(L)'
;DEFEAMNGEGNKAISLKLCRNVTLRDFSVSMGGHFALLATGVDRLFIDNVTVDSNRDGFDIDCCRHVRISNCVVNTANDDAIVLKSSFGLGEARATENVVITGCHVSGFDPGTVLDGTYGRTQEVAPDRDRVTGRIKFGTESNGGFRNITIANCTFERCRGIALETVDGGILEDVTISNVTMREVTSAPIFLRVGARLRGPDGAKPGAIRRIRIDNLTVFNAHHEYSSIIAGIPDGPIEDVSLSDIRIHSAGGGTAEDAKRILPENEKAYPEPSMFGVTPSHGFFIRHANNLRMDNVEMHLLSDDKRPAVIVEDSSGVSLHRVQAKVAEGVPPLVTRNVDGLHVSEFPGAADN
;
A
#
# COMPACT_ATOMS: atom_id res chain seq x y z
N ASP A 1 8.10 -11.92 -28.74
CA ASP A 1 8.04 -13.10 -27.86
C ASP A 1 8.55 -12.63 -26.50
N GLU A 2 7.81 -12.90 -25.43
CA GLU A 2 8.26 -12.58 -24.06
C GLU A 2 9.60 -13.24 -23.74
N PHE A 3 9.90 -14.40 -24.33
CA PHE A 3 11.18 -15.08 -24.18
C PHE A 3 12.35 -14.25 -24.75
N GLU A 4 12.18 -13.67 -25.94
CA GLU A 4 13.17 -12.76 -26.55
C GLU A 4 13.28 -11.44 -25.77
N ALA A 5 12.18 -10.95 -25.19
CA ALA A 5 12.20 -9.75 -24.35
C ALA A 5 12.93 -9.96 -23.01
N MET A 6 13.04 -11.21 -22.53
CA MET A 6 13.80 -11.57 -21.33
C MET A 6 15.24 -12.01 -21.64
N ASN A 7 15.67 -11.98 -22.90
CA ASN A 7 16.99 -12.44 -23.29
C ASN A 7 18.07 -11.47 -22.76
N GLY A 8 18.86 -11.94 -21.79
CA GLY A 8 19.86 -11.14 -21.09
C GLY A 8 19.37 -10.47 -19.80
N GLU A 9 18.08 -10.57 -19.47
CA GLU A 9 17.51 -10.06 -18.21
C GLU A 9 17.63 -11.13 -17.11
N GLY A 10 18.31 -10.79 -16.01
CA GLY A 10 18.42 -11.69 -14.86
C GLY A 10 17.05 -11.92 -14.21
N ASN A 11 16.66 -13.19 -14.00
CA ASN A 11 15.37 -13.48 -13.35
C ASN A 11 15.37 -13.03 -11.88
N LYS A 12 16.41 -13.36 -11.12
CA LYS A 12 16.56 -12.97 -9.71
C LYS A 12 18.01 -13.06 -9.27
N ALA A 13 18.46 -12.11 -8.46
CA ALA A 13 19.82 -12.14 -7.92
C ALA A 13 19.98 -13.19 -6.81
N ILE A 14 19.02 -13.26 -5.88
CA ILE A 14 19.01 -14.27 -4.80
C ILE A 14 17.67 -15.01 -4.83
N SER A 15 17.72 -16.34 -4.83
CA SER A 15 16.54 -17.19 -4.68
C SER A 15 16.71 -18.19 -3.55
N LEU A 16 15.73 -18.23 -2.66
CA LEU A 16 15.68 -19.16 -1.54
C LEU A 16 14.34 -19.88 -1.56
N LYS A 17 14.35 -21.21 -1.57
CA LYS A 17 13.12 -22.02 -1.57
C LYS A 17 13.18 -23.08 -0.49
N LEU A 18 12.16 -23.09 0.39
CA LEU A 18 12.01 -24.06 1.48
C LEU A 18 13.25 -24.13 2.41
N CYS A 19 13.94 -23.01 2.58
CA CYS A 19 15.09 -22.89 3.48
C CYS A 19 14.64 -22.67 4.94
N ARG A 20 15.58 -22.84 5.87
CA ARG A 20 15.37 -22.53 7.29
C ARG A 20 16.60 -21.86 7.89
N ASN A 21 16.41 -20.91 8.80
CA ASN A 21 17.48 -20.19 9.51
C ASN A 21 18.41 -19.44 8.54
N VAL A 22 17.84 -18.58 7.71
CA VAL A 22 18.61 -17.77 6.74
C VAL A 22 18.91 -16.41 7.35
N THR A 23 20.15 -15.94 7.16
CA THR A 23 20.55 -14.56 7.43
C THR A 23 21.18 -13.95 6.18
N LEU A 24 20.69 -12.79 5.77
CA LEU A 24 21.24 -11.93 4.73
C LEU A 24 21.63 -10.61 5.38
N ARG A 25 22.91 -10.23 5.36
CA ARG A 25 23.40 -9.06 6.09
C ARG A 25 24.62 -8.40 5.46
N ASP A 26 24.68 -7.08 5.56
CA ASP A 26 25.84 -6.23 5.25
C ASP A 26 26.33 -6.30 3.78
N PHE A 27 25.39 -6.32 2.83
CA PHE A 27 25.73 -6.26 1.40
C PHE A 27 24.78 -5.39 0.60
N SER A 28 25.21 -5.05 -0.61
CA SER A 28 24.42 -4.29 -1.58
C SER A 28 24.11 -5.12 -2.83
N VAL A 29 22.93 -4.92 -3.41
CA VAL A 29 22.53 -5.48 -4.71
C VAL A 29 22.26 -4.32 -5.66
N SER A 30 23.02 -4.25 -6.74
CA SER A 30 22.79 -3.33 -7.85
C SER A 30 22.13 -4.10 -8.99
N MET A 31 21.04 -3.58 -9.56
CA MET A 31 20.34 -4.18 -10.71
C MET A 31 20.04 -5.68 -10.50
N GLY A 32 19.18 -5.98 -9.54
CA GLY A 32 18.91 -7.33 -9.04
C GLY A 32 18.11 -8.27 -9.96
N GLY A 33 17.88 -7.88 -11.22
CA GLY A 33 17.00 -8.60 -12.14
C GLY A 33 15.51 -8.34 -11.86
N HIS A 34 14.64 -9.29 -12.20
CA HIS A 34 13.19 -9.18 -11.95
C HIS A 34 12.86 -9.11 -10.45
N PHE A 35 13.59 -9.87 -9.62
CA PHE A 35 13.49 -9.84 -8.16
C PHE A 35 14.91 -9.80 -7.56
N ALA A 36 15.28 -8.76 -6.80
CA ALA A 36 16.59 -8.77 -6.14
C ALA A 36 16.70 -9.92 -5.11
N LEU A 37 15.63 -10.18 -4.37
CA LEU A 37 15.49 -11.36 -3.52
C LEU A 37 14.09 -11.97 -3.70
N LEU A 38 14.04 -13.25 -4.05
CA LEU A 38 12.84 -14.07 -3.96
C LEU A 38 13.01 -15.16 -2.91
N ALA A 39 12.39 -14.98 -1.74
CA ALA A 39 12.33 -15.96 -0.67
C ALA A 39 10.95 -16.62 -0.64
N THR A 40 10.89 -17.92 -0.97
CA THR A 40 9.64 -18.70 -1.04
C THR A 40 9.64 -19.82 0.00
N GLY A 41 8.69 -19.79 0.93
CA GLY A 41 8.51 -20.85 1.92
C GLY A 41 9.62 -20.95 2.97
N VAL A 42 10.35 -19.85 3.21
CA VAL A 42 11.47 -19.81 4.16
C VAL A 42 10.94 -19.64 5.59
N ASP A 43 11.44 -20.47 6.51
CA ASP A 43 11.18 -20.35 7.94
C ASP A 43 12.38 -19.73 8.67
N ARG A 44 12.17 -18.67 9.45
CA ARG A 44 13.23 -17.93 10.16
C ARG A 44 14.20 -17.27 9.18
N LEU A 45 13.76 -16.16 8.60
CA LEU A 45 14.53 -15.32 7.66
C LEU A 45 14.87 -13.99 8.32
N PHE A 46 16.16 -13.65 8.35
CA PHE A 46 16.67 -12.37 8.84
C PHE A 46 17.35 -11.63 7.69
N ILE A 47 16.89 -10.42 7.39
CA ILE A 47 17.50 -9.50 6.42
C ILE A 47 17.86 -8.23 7.18
N ASP A 48 19.13 -7.88 7.24
CA ASP A 48 19.60 -6.80 8.11
C ASP A 48 20.70 -5.98 7.46
N ASN A 49 20.55 -4.66 7.39
CA ASN A 49 21.54 -3.76 6.77
C ASN A 49 21.91 -4.17 5.33
N VAL A 50 20.89 -4.49 4.52
CA VAL A 50 21.03 -4.77 3.09
C VAL A 50 20.55 -3.58 2.29
N THR A 51 21.33 -3.17 1.29
CA THR A 51 20.91 -2.14 0.33
C THR A 51 20.55 -2.79 -1.00
N VAL A 52 19.38 -2.47 -1.55
CA VAL A 52 19.00 -2.84 -2.92
C VAL A 52 18.76 -1.57 -3.69
N ASP A 53 19.37 -1.47 -4.87
CA ASP A 53 19.10 -0.43 -5.83
C ASP A 53 18.90 -1.09 -7.20
N SER A 54 17.63 -1.24 -7.56
CA SER A 54 17.18 -2.06 -8.67
C SER A 54 16.10 -1.34 -9.47
N ASN A 55 15.77 -1.90 -10.62
CA ASN A 55 14.65 -1.42 -11.43
C ASN A 55 13.33 -2.09 -11.00
N ARG A 56 13.31 -3.41 -10.77
CA ARG A 56 12.14 -4.21 -10.33
C ARG A 56 12.25 -4.60 -8.84
N ASP A 57 11.39 -5.50 -8.36
CA ASP A 57 11.13 -5.72 -6.94
C ASP A 57 12.41 -5.95 -6.13
N GLY A 58 12.40 -5.42 -4.90
CA GLY A 58 13.52 -5.57 -3.98
C GLY A 58 13.45 -6.89 -3.25
N PHE A 59 12.56 -6.98 -2.26
CA PHE A 59 12.40 -8.17 -1.42
C PHE A 59 11.02 -8.78 -1.57
N ASP A 60 10.94 -9.92 -2.24
CA ASP A 60 9.76 -10.78 -2.32
C ASP A 60 9.80 -11.83 -1.21
N ILE A 61 8.91 -11.65 -0.23
CA ILE A 61 8.74 -12.56 0.90
C ILE A 61 7.45 -13.35 0.69
N ASP A 62 7.58 -14.51 0.07
CA ASP A 62 6.47 -15.35 -0.35
C ASP A 62 6.32 -16.59 0.54
N CYS A 63 5.13 -16.80 1.11
CA CYS A 63 4.82 -17.94 1.98
C CYS A 63 5.82 -18.17 3.15
N CYS A 64 6.45 -17.11 3.65
CA CYS A 64 7.52 -17.21 4.66
C CYS A 64 6.99 -17.03 6.09
N ARG A 65 7.71 -17.59 7.08
CA ARG A 65 7.34 -17.49 8.50
C ARG A 65 8.50 -17.01 9.37
N HIS A 66 8.19 -16.22 10.39
CA HIS A 66 9.18 -15.69 11.34
C HIS A 66 10.26 -14.88 10.60
N VAL A 67 9.83 -13.81 9.96
CA VAL A 67 10.68 -12.97 9.12
C VAL A 67 10.99 -11.67 9.85
N ARG A 68 12.26 -11.24 9.81
CA ARG A 68 12.65 -9.90 10.25
C ARG A 68 13.47 -9.22 9.16
N ILE A 69 13.00 -8.06 8.73
CA ILE A 69 13.69 -7.16 7.81
C ILE A 69 14.00 -5.88 8.59
N SER A 70 15.28 -5.58 8.77
CA SER A 70 15.71 -4.43 9.55
C SER A 70 16.79 -3.60 8.88
N ASN A 71 16.73 -2.28 9.07
CA ASN A 71 17.81 -1.36 8.69
C ASN A 71 18.19 -1.41 7.21
N CYS A 72 17.24 -1.75 6.32
CA CYS A 72 17.51 -1.91 4.89
C CYS A 72 17.17 -0.64 4.11
N VAL A 73 17.88 -0.41 3.01
CA VAL A 73 17.58 0.64 2.03
C VAL A 73 17.18 -0.04 0.73
N VAL A 74 15.97 0.19 0.23
CA VAL A 74 15.43 -0.55 -0.90
C VAL A 74 14.83 0.40 -1.93
N ASN A 75 15.54 0.60 -3.03
CA ASN A 75 15.16 1.49 -4.13
C ASN A 75 14.72 0.69 -5.36
N THR A 76 13.49 0.93 -5.83
CA THR A 76 12.88 0.24 -6.97
C THR A 76 11.95 1.18 -7.75
N ALA A 77 12.44 1.75 -8.85
CA ALA A 77 11.66 2.74 -9.62
C ALA A 77 10.43 2.15 -10.32
N ASN A 78 10.47 0.88 -10.73
CA ASN A 78 9.44 0.26 -11.57
C ASN A 78 8.52 -0.70 -10.83
N ASP A 79 8.85 -1.09 -9.60
CA ASP A 79 8.11 -2.11 -8.86
C ASP A 79 8.28 -1.98 -7.33
N ASP A 80 7.74 -2.94 -6.59
CA ASP A 80 7.65 -2.90 -5.13
C ASP A 80 9.01 -3.04 -4.43
N ALA A 81 9.29 -2.20 -3.43
CA ALA A 81 10.56 -2.27 -2.70
C ALA A 81 10.56 -3.49 -1.79
N ILE A 82 9.58 -3.59 -0.88
CA ILE A 82 9.40 -4.75 -0.01
C ILE A 82 7.98 -5.27 -0.20
N VAL A 83 7.84 -6.49 -0.69
CA VAL A 83 6.54 -7.09 -0.97
C VAL A 83 6.36 -8.41 -0.24
N LEU A 84 5.25 -8.51 0.48
CA LEU A 84 4.82 -9.75 1.11
C LEU A 84 3.83 -10.44 0.18
N LYS A 85 4.13 -11.68 -0.20
CA LYS A 85 3.25 -12.51 -1.03
C LYS A 85 2.86 -13.78 -0.26
N SER A 86 1.77 -14.40 -0.65
CA SER A 86 1.33 -15.70 -0.14
C SER A 86 0.76 -16.52 -1.30
N SER A 87 1.59 -16.69 -2.32
CA SER A 87 1.22 -17.33 -3.58
C SER A 87 0.91 -18.81 -3.41
N PHE A 88 0.35 -19.41 -4.46
CA PHE A 88 0.25 -20.88 -4.56
C PHE A 88 1.55 -21.55 -5.08
N GLY A 89 2.68 -20.84 -5.09
CA GLY A 89 3.95 -21.30 -5.68
C GLY A 89 4.59 -22.51 -4.98
N LEU A 90 4.11 -22.87 -3.78
CA LEU A 90 4.49 -24.10 -3.07
C LEU A 90 3.59 -25.30 -3.40
N GLY A 91 2.56 -25.12 -4.23
CA GLY A 91 1.55 -26.14 -4.50
C GLY A 91 0.49 -26.29 -3.40
N GLU A 92 0.55 -25.44 -2.37
CA GLU A 92 -0.42 -25.35 -1.29
C GLU A 92 -0.58 -23.89 -0.85
N ALA A 93 -1.74 -23.56 -0.28
CA ALA A 93 -1.97 -22.26 0.32
C ALA A 93 -1.20 -22.16 1.64
N ARG A 94 -0.21 -21.26 1.69
CA ARG A 94 0.59 -21.00 2.88
C ARG A 94 0.67 -19.50 3.15
N ALA A 95 0.28 -19.09 4.35
CA ALA A 95 0.35 -17.70 4.74
C ALA A 95 1.80 -17.20 4.86
N THR A 96 2.01 -15.93 4.56
CA THR A 96 3.18 -15.19 5.06
C THR A 96 2.83 -14.60 6.42
N GLU A 97 3.57 -14.97 7.46
CA GLU A 97 3.16 -14.69 8.83
C GLU A 97 4.32 -14.47 9.81
N ASN A 98 4.04 -13.74 10.89
CA ASN A 98 5.02 -13.36 11.91
C ASN A 98 6.18 -12.58 11.27
N VAL A 99 5.84 -11.46 10.62
CA VAL A 99 6.80 -10.60 9.90
C VAL A 99 6.99 -9.28 10.64
N VAL A 100 8.23 -8.85 10.79
CA VAL A 100 8.55 -7.50 11.26
C VAL A 100 9.44 -6.79 10.23
N ILE A 101 9.00 -5.64 9.74
CA ILE A 101 9.77 -4.72 8.89
C ILE A 101 10.03 -3.46 9.70
N THR A 102 11.30 -3.09 9.93
CA THR A 102 11.59 -1.92 10.76
C THR A 102 12.90 -1.20 10.44
N GLY A 103 12.91 0.12 10.57
CA GLY A 103 14.11 0.92 10.31
C GLY A 103 14.49 0.93 8.82
N CYS A 104 13.56 0.62 7.92
CA CYS A 104 13.84 0.56 6.49
C CYS A 104 13.55 1.90 5.79
N HIS A 105 14.29 2.17 4.73
CA HIS A 105 14.02 3.24 3.77
C HIS A 105 13.58 2.62 2.44
N VAL A 106 12.44 3.02 1.90
CA VAL A 106 11.99 2.60 0.57
C VAL A 106 11.82 3.80 -0.36
N SER A 107 12.21 3.63 -1.62
CA SER A 107 12.20 4.71 -2.59
C SER A 107 12.06 4.26 -4.04
N GLY A 108 11.70 5.21 -4.92
CA GLY A 108 11.63 5.04 -6.36
C GLY A 108 12.51 6.03 -7.12
N PHE A 109 13.77 6.22 -6.71
CA PHE A 109 14.78 6.99 -7.44
C PHE A 109 15.27 6.26 -8.68
N ASP A 110 15.91 7.00 -9.58
CA ASP A 110 16.53 6.43 -10.78
C ASP A 110 17.47 5.27 -10.41
N PRO A 111 17.37 4.10 -11.07
CA PRO A 111 18.16 2.93 -10.71
C PRO A 111 19.68 3.21 -10.69
N GLY A 112 20.35 2.76 -9.63
CA GLY A 112 21.79 2.94 -9.40
C GLY A 112 22.17 4.19 -8.62
N THR A 113 21.26 5.17 -8.53
CA THR A 113 21.58 6.48 -7.94
C THR A 113 21.47 6.55 -6.42
N VAL A 114 20.90 5.53 -5.78
CA VAL A 114 20.94 5.41 -4.32
C VAL A 114 22.28 4.84 -3.89
N LEU A 115 22.83 3.87 -4.63
CA LEU A 115 24.17 3.32 -4.36
C LEU A 115 25.30 4.32 -4.66
N ASP A 116 25.16 5.18 -5.67
CA ASP A 116 26.15 6.22 -5.98
C ASP A 116 25.98 7.51 -5.14
N GLY A 117 24.87 7.65 -4.42
CA GLY A 117 24.57 8.77 -3.53
C GLY A 117 24.06 10.04 -4.23
N THR A 118 23.65 9.97 -5.50
CA THR A 118 23.16 11.13 -6.26
C THR A 118 21.64 11.30 -6.23
N TYR A 119 20.88 10.24 -5.94
CA TYR A 119 19.41 10.23 -5.81
C TYR A 119 18.70 10.88 -7.01
N GLY A 120 18.96 10.34 -8.20
CA GLY A 120 18.39 10.80 -9.47
C GLY A 120 16.86 10.71 -9.51
N ARG A 121 16.24 11.65 -10.22
CA ARG A 121 14.78 11.84 -10.30
C ARG A 121 14.29 12.05 -11.73
N THR A 122 15.03 11.56 -12.72
CA THR A 122 14.72 11.78 -14.14
C THR A 122 13.58 10.90 -14.63
N GLN A 123 13.41 9.70 -14.07
CA GLN A 123 12.33 8.80 -14.43
C GLN A 123 11.05 9.14 -13.68
N GLU A 124 10.02 9.65 -14.37
CA GLU A 124 8.73 10.02 -13.75
C GLU A 124 7.69 8.89 -13.73
N VAL A 125 7.76 7.99 -14.71
CA VAL A 125 6.74 6.97 -14.99
C VAL A 125 7.39 5.58 -14.99
N ALA A 126 6.72 4.61 -14.38
CA ALA A 126 7.08 3.19 -14.37
C ALA A 126 6.45 2.45 -15.59
N PRO A 127 6.90 1.23 -15.92
CA PRO A 127 6.42 0.48 -17.09
C PRO A 127 4.91 0.18 -17.08
N ASP A 128 4.29 0.12 -15.91
CA ASP A 128 2.84 -0.03 -15.74
C ASP A 128 2.03 1.25 -16.05
N ARG A 129 2.73 2.32 -16.46
CA ARG A 129 2.20 3.64 -16.83
C ARG A 129 1.73 4.51 -15.66
N ASP A 130 1.94 4.04 -14.43
CA ASP A 130 1.82 4.85 -13.23
C ASP A 130 3.15 5.52 -12.91
N ARG A 131 3.15 6.43 -11.94
CA ARG A 131 4.40 7.06 -11.46
C ARG A 131 5.30 6.05 -10.75
N VAL A 132 6.55 6.39 -10.54
CA VAL A 132 7.54 5.49 -9.89
C VAL A 132 7.05 4.84 -8.58
N THR A 133 7.48 3.59 -8.35
CA THR A 133 6.85 2.66 -7.39
C THR A 133 7.44 2.69 -5.97
N GLY A 134 8.51 1.95 -5.67
CA GLY A 134 9.26 2.08 -4.41
C GLY A 134 8.50 1.93 -3.10
N ARG A 135 7.59 0.97 -2.93
CA ARG A 135 6.68 0.88 -1.76
C ARG A 135 6.85 -0.37 -0.88
N ILE A 136 6.16 -0.39 0.26
CA ILE A 136 5.90 -1.62 1.03
C ILE A 136 4.49 -2.13 0.70
N LYS A 137 4.38 -3.38 0.26
CA LYS A 137 3.14 -3.96 -0.26
C LYS A 137 2.84 -5.36 0.29
N PHE A 138 1.56 -5.72 0.33
CA PHE A 138 1.04 -7.07 0.45
C PHE A 138 0.34 -7.44 -0.85
N GLY A 139 0.63 -8.62 -1.42
CA GLY A 139 0.05 -9.11 -2.67
C GLY A 139 0.90 -8.82 -3.93
N THR A 140 0.35 -8.92 -5.14
CA THR A 140 -1.05 -9.30 -5.41
C THR A 140 -1.34 -10.78 -5.15
N GLU A 141 -0.31 -11.63 -5.25
CA GLU A 141 -0.37 -13.06 -4.94
C GLU A 141 -0.70 -13.26 -3.47
N SER A 142 -1.94 -13.65 -3.19
CA SER A 142 -2.54 -13.55 -1.86
C SER A 142 -3.36 -14.79 -1.47
N ASN A 143 -3.07 -15.95 -2.07
CA ASN A 143 -3.84 -17.18 -1.86
C ASN A 143 -3.79 -17.71 -0.41
N GLY A 144 -2.61 -17.64 0.22
CA GLY A 144 -2.37 -18.17 1.56
C GLY A 144 -2.72 -17.20 2.69
N GLY A 145 -2.85 -15.91 2.38
CA GLY A 145 -3.12 -14.85 3.34
C GLY A 145 -1.89 -14.33 4.08
N PHE A 146 -2.12 -13.37 4.96
CA PHE A 146 -1.11 -12.64 5.70
C PHE A 146 -1.58 -12.44 7.13
N ARG A 147 -0.74 -12.76 8.13
CA ARG A 147 -1.13 -12.55 9.53
C ARG A 147 0.01 -12.25 10.47
N ASN A 148 -0.29 -11.47 11.51
CA ASN A 148 0.65 -11.05 12.55
C ASN A 148 1.89 -10.34 11.96
N ILE A 149 1.68 -9.12 11.46
CA ILE A 149 2.69 -8.37 10.74
C ILE A 149 2.84 -6.96 11.33
N THR A 150 4.08 -6.55 11.56
CA THR A 150 4.41 -5.21 12.06
C THR A 150 5.33 -4.48 11.07
N ILE A 151 4.95 -3.26 10.69
CA ILE A 151 5.81 -2.33 9.94
C ILE A 151 6.01 -1.12 10.84
N ALA A 152 7.25 -0.83 11.26
CA ALA A 152 7.49 0.24 12.21
C ALA A 152 8.78 1.02 11.96
N ASN A 153 8.74 2.33 12.18
CA ASN A 153 9.93 3.20 12.08
C ASN A 153 10.56 3.17 10.67
N CYS A 154 9.72 3.23 9.63
CA CYS A 154 10.17 3.23 8.23
C CYS A 154 10.02 4.61 7.59
N THR A 155 10.87 4.89 6.61
CA THR A 155 10.80 6.12 5.81
C THR A 155 10.56 5.78 4.34
N PHE A 156 9.79 6.64 3.68
CA PHE A 156 9.33 6.47 2.32
C PHE A 156 9.64 7.76 1.56
N GLU A 157 10.28 7.66 0.40
CA GLU A 157 10.56 8.82 -0.44
C GLU A 157 10.32 8.52 -1.91
N ARG A 158 9.58 9.38 -2.61
CA ARG A 158 9.35 9.24 -4.06
C ARG A 158 8.79 7.85 -4.40
N CYS A 159 7.60 7.54 -3.87
CA CYS A 159 7.06 6.19 -3.90
C CYS A 159 5.52 6.11 -3.82
N ARG A 160 4.96 4.93 -4.00
CA ARG A 160 3.52 4.63 -3.94
C ARG A 160 3.00 4.26 -2.55
N GLY A 161 3.65 4.75 -1.48
CA GLY A 161 3.13 4.64 -0.11
C GLY A 161 3.08 3.21 0.43
N ILE A 162 1.95 2.83 1.05
CA ILE A 162 1.72 1.49 1.60
C ILE A 162 0.48 0.86 0.97
N ALA A 163 0.59 -0.41 0.57
CA ALA A 163 -0.52 -1.16 -0.03
C ALA A 163 -0.77 -2.50 0.70
N LEU A 164 -2.00 -2.73 1.13
CA LEU A 164 -2.47 -3.95 1.79
C LEU A 164 -3.55 -4.58 0.90
N GLU A 165 -3.18 -5.60 0.14
CA GLU A 165 -4.07 -6.18 -0.87
C GLU A 165 -4.29 -7.67 -0.63
N THR A 166 -5.54 -8.09 -0.75
CA THR A 166 -5.90 -9.50 -0.95
C THR A 166 -6.91 -9.60 -2.08
N VAL A 167 -6.52 -10.29 -3.14
CA VAL A 167 -7.31 -10.38 -4.38
C VAL A 167 -7.48 -11.81 -4.87
N ASP A 168 -6.76 -12.75 -4.25
CA ASP A 168 -6.71 -14.17 -4.64
C ASP A 168 -7.23 -15.12 -3.54
N GLY A 169 -7.94 -14.57 -2.55
CA GLY A 169 -8.81 -15.32 -1.61
C GLY A 169 -8.26 -15.54 -0.20
N GLY A 170 -7.01 -15.18 0.08
CA GLY A 170 -6.44 -15.27 1.42
C GLY A 170 -6.94 -14.18 2.37
N ILE A 171 -6.81 -14.43 3.66
CA ILE A 171 -7.18 -13.47 4.71
C ILE A 171 -5.93 -12.66 5.07
N LEU A 172 -6.02 -11.33 5.04
CA LEU A 172 -5.01 -10.38 5.51
C LEU A 172 -5.50 -9.80 6.84
N GLU A 173 -4.85 -10.16 7.95
CA GLU A 173 -5.31 -9.76 9.27
C GLU A 173 -4.18 -9.54 10.28
N ASP A 174 -4.49 -8.84 11.38
CA ASP A 174 -3.54 -8.59 12.47
C ASP A 174 -2.27 -7.85 11.99
N VAL A 175 -2.47 -6.67 11.40
CA VAL A 175 -1.39 -5.82 10.88
C VAL A 175 -1.31 -4.51 11.67
N THR A 176 -0.12 -4.19 12.17
CA THR A 176 0.17 -2.89 12.80
C THR A 176 1.23 -2.14 12.01
N ILE A 177 0.94 -0.90 11.65
CA ILE A 177 1.85 0.01 10.96
C ILE A 177 2.00 1.25 11.85
N SER A 178 3.22 1.56 12.28
CA SER A 178 3.44 2.67 13.20
C SER A 178 4.71 3.46 12.92
N ASN A 179 4.72 4.75 13.27
CA ASN A 179 5.88 5.63 13.18
C ASN A 179 6.48 5.68 11.76
N VAL A 180 5.65 6.07 10.79
CA VAL A 180 6.06 6.13 9.37
C VAL A 180 6.07 7.57 8.88
N THR A 181 7.13 7.94 8.15
CA THR A 181 7.19 9.23 7.45
C THR A 181 7.32 9.01 5.94
N MET A 182 6.52 9.72 5.17
CA MET A 182 6.51 9.66 3.71
C MET A 182 6.69 11.06 3.10
N ARG A 183 7.50 11.16 2.06
CA ARG A 183 7.68 12.39 1.27
C ARG A 183 7.57 12.07 -0.22
N GLU A 184 6.87 12.92 -0.96
CA GLU A 184 6.67 12.74 -2.41
C GLU A 184 6.00 11.39 -2.70
N VAL A 185 4.82 11.18 -2.12
CA VAL A 185 4.04 9.99 -2.46
C VAL A 185 3.45 10.18 -3.84
N THR A 186 3.78 9.30 -4.78
CA THR A 186 3.43 9.38 -6.20
C THR A 186 2.07 8.74 -6.52
N SER A 187 1.49 8.01 -5.56
CA SER A 187 0.17 7.38 -5.63
C SER A 187 -0.61 7.57 -4.31
N ALA A 188 -1.52 6.64 -3.96
CA ALA A 188 -2.24 6.64 -2.69
C ALA A 188 -1.28 6.40 -1.50
N PRO A 189 -1.23 7.28 -0.47
CA PRO A 189 -0.36 7.05 0.69
C PRO A 189 -0.69 5.77 1.46
N ILE A 190 -1.99 5.47 1.61
CA ILE A 190 -2.51 4.26 2.22
C ILE A 190 -3.50 3.65 1.23
N PHE A 191 -3.29 2.39 0.85
CA PHE A 191 -4.18 1.64 -0.01
C PHE A 191 -4.55 0.30 0.61
N LEU A 192 -5.82 0.09 0.96
CA LEU A 192 -6.34 -1.20 1.38
C LEU A 192 -7.34 -1.70 0.34
N ARG A 193 -7.13 -2.91 -0.16
CA ARG A 193 -7.94 -3.49 -1.23
C ARG A 193 -8.28 -4.96 -1.01
N VAL A 194 -9.56 -5.26 -0.84
CA VAL A 194 -10.10 -6.60 -1.13
C VAL A 194 -10.49 -6.63 -2.60
N GLY A 195 -10.09 -7.66 -3.35
CA GLY A 195 -10.53 -7.88 -4.72
C GLY A 195 -10.88 -9.34 -4.98
N ALA A 196 -11.31 -9.63 -6.20
CA ALA A 196 -11.77 -10.92 -6.66
C ALA A 196 -11.14 -11.30 -8.01
N ARG A 197 -9.81 -11.16 -8.11
CA ARG A 197 -9.04 -11.72 -9.24
C ARG A 197 -9.04 -13.24 -9.21
N LEU A 198 -9.01 -13.81 -8.00
CA LEU A 198 -9.20 -15.24 -7.73
C LEU A 198 -8.29 -16.15 -8.56
N ARG A 199 -7.01 -15.78 -8.72
CA ARG A 199 -6.01 -16.56 -9.49
C ARG A 199 -5.49 -17.79 -8.73
N GLY A 200 -6.33 -18.39 -7.88
CA GLY A 200 -6.03 -19.58 -7.09
C GLY A 200 -6.67 -20.86 -7.65
N PRO A 201 -6.64 -21.96 -6.89
CA PRO A 201 -7.37 -23.18 -7.23
C PRO A 201 -8.87 -22.93 -7.42
N ASP A 202 -9.52 -23.79 -8.22
CA ASP A 202 -10.95 -23.73 -8.51
C ASP A 202 -11.79 -23.62 -7.23
N GLY A 203 -12.77 -22.71 -7.23
CA GLY A 203 -13.63 -22.45 -6.08
C GLY A 203 -13.10 -21.41 -5.09
N ALA A 204 -11.98 -20.74 -5.40
CA ALA A 204 -11.53 -19.57 -4.66
C ALA A 204 -12.66 -18.52 -4.53
N LYS A 205 -12.76 -17.92 -3.35
CA LYS A 205 -13.71 -16.84 -3.02
C LYS A 205 -12.93 -15.59 -2.62
N PRO A 206 -13.55 -14.40 -2.66
CA PRO A 206 -12.93 -13.20 -2.13
C PRO A 206 -12.36 -13.42 -0.72
N GLY A 207 -11.19 -12.82 -0.49
CA GLY A 207 -10.54 -12.85 0.82
C GLY A 207 -11.16 -11.84 1.79
N ALA A 208 -10.45 -11.54 2.86
CA ALA A 208 -10.85 -10.52 3.83
C ALA A 208 -9.65 -9.70 4.28
N ILE A 209 -9.86 -8.41 4.55
CA ILE A 209 -8.92 -7.56 5.27
C ILE A 209 -9.56 -7.19 6.60
N ARG A 210 -8.87 -7.44 7.72
CA ARG A 210 -9.39 -7.03 9.03
C ARG A 210 -8.36 -6.85 10.13
N ARG A 211 -8.74 -6.13 11.19
CA ARG A 211 -7.89 -5.89 12.37
C ARG A 211 -6.58 -5.21 11.97
N ILE A 212 -6.72 -4.07 11.28
CA ILE A 212 -5.62 -3.26 10.79
C ILE A 212 -5.50 -2.01 11.66
N ARG A 213 -4.28 -1.73 12.12
CA ARG A 213 -3.94 -0.53 12.87
C ARG A 213 -2.87 0.25 12.14
N ILE A 214 -3.14 1.50 11.81
CA ILE A 214 -2.16 2.44 11.26
C ILE A 214 -2.11 3.64 12.21
N ASP A 215 -0.98 3.85 12.86
CA ASP A 215 -0.80 4.94 13.80
C ASP A 215 0.50 5.75 13.59
N ASN A 216 0.48 7.02 13.98
CA ASN A 216 1.63 7.94 13.89
C ASN A 216 2.28 7.96 12.49
N LEU A 217 1.53 8.48 11.52
CA LEU A 217 1.93 8.53 10.11
C LEU A 217 1.92 9.97 9.58
N THR A 218 3.05 10.42 9.04
CA THR A 218 3.18 11.77 8.45
C THR A 218 3.51 11.67 6.97
N VAL A 219 2.72 12.33 6.13
CA VAL A 219 2.90 12.39 4.67
C VAL A 219 3.06 13.84 4.24
N PHE A 220 4.06 14.11 3.41
CA PHE A 220 4.25 15.40 2.78
C PHE A 220 4.32 15.29 1.26
N ASN A 221 3.61 16.18 0.56
CA ASN A 221 3.56 16.25 -0.90
C ASN A 221 3.03 14.95 -1.53
N ALA A 222 1.86 14.47 -1.08
CA ALA A 222 1.16 13.39 -1.74
C ALA A 222 0.56 13.87 -3.09
N HIS A 223 0.70 13.06 -4.13
CA HIS A 223 0.22 13.39 -5.47
C HIS A 223 -1.30 13.57 -5.47
N HIS A 224 -1.77 14.63 -6.13
CA HIS A 224 -3.17 15.05 -6.03
C HIS A 224 -4.17 14.04 -6.61
N GLU A 225 -3.81 13.23 -7.60
CA GLU A 225 -4.76 12.31 -8.25
C GLU A 225 -5.36 11.28 -7.30
N TYR A 226 -4.62 10.90 -6.24
CA TYR A 226 -5.01 9.83 -5.33
C TYR A 226 -5.11 10.33 -3.88
N SER A 227 -6.28 10.14 -3.28
CA SER A 227 -6.44 10.09 -1.83
C SER A 227 -5.87 8.78 -1.27
N SER A 228 -5.83 8.65 0.06
CA SER A 228 -5.77 7.33 0.67
C SER A 228 -7.07 6.57 0.38
N ILE A 229 -6.98 5.29 0.02
CA ILE A 229 -8.11 4.50 -0.48
C ILE A 229 -8.28 3.26 0.40
N ILE A 230 -9.49 3.06 0.92
CA ILE A 230 -9.90 1.86 1.65
C ILE A 230 -11.11 1.31 0.91
N ALA A 231 -10.91 0.30 0.07
CA ALA A 231 -11.91 -0.20 -0.86
C ALA A 231 -12.07 -1.72 -0.76
N GLY A 232 -13.13 -2.15 -0.07
CA GLY A 232 -13.62 -3.52 -0.17
C GLY A 232 -14.35 -3.76 -1.49
N ILE A 233 -15.06 -4.88 -1.56
CA ILE A 233 -16.06 -5.17 -2.61
C ILE A 233 -17.40 -5.51 -1.92
N PRO A 234 -18.55 -5.50 -2.61
CA PRO A 234 -19.84 -5.77 -1.99
C PRO A 234 -19.88 -7.09 -1.19
N ASP A 235 -19.27 -8.16 -1.72
CA ASP A 235 -19.21 -9.48 -1.06
C ASP A 235 -17.99 -9.67 -0.14
N GLY A 236 -17.19 -8.62 0.08
CA GLY A 236 -15.93 -8.68 0.82
C GLY A 236 -15.57 -7.31 1.40
N PRO A 237 -16.36 -6.79 2.36
CA PRO A 237 -16.05 -5.54 3.01
C PRO A 237 -14.75 -5.64 3.81
N ILE A 238 -14.05 -4.52 3.96
CA ILE A 238 -12.89 -4.39 4.84
C ILE A 238 -13.42 -4.13 6.26
N GLU A 239 -12.93 -4.86 7.26
CA GLU A 239 -13.50 -4.80 8.62
C GLU A 239 -12.49 -4.39 9.68
N ASP A 240 -12.91 -3.63 10.69
CA ASP A 240 -12.08 -3.33 11.89
C ASP A 240 -10.71 -2.71 11.54
N VAL A 241 -10.77 -1.50 10.99
CA VAL A 241 -9.59 -0.68 10.66
C VAL A 241 -9.55 0.52 11.59
N SER A 242 -8.39 0.76 12.20
CA SER A 242 -8.13 1.94 13.04
C SER A 242 -7.00 2.77 12.46
N LEU A 243 -7.28 4.06 12.27
CA LEU A 243 -6.35 5.08 11.79
C LEU A 243 -6.21 6.14 12.88
N SER A 244 -5.01 6.36 13.42
CA SER A 244 -4.82 7.37 14.46
C SER A 244 -3.53 8.17 14.35
N ASP A 245 -3.57 9.44 14.74
CA ASP A 245 -2.39 10.32 14.73
C ASP A 245 -1.76 10.42 13.34
N ILE A 246 -2.58 10.75 12.34
CA ILE A 246 -2.18 10.81 10.92
C ILE A 246 -2.18 12.26 10.44
N ARG A 247 -1.13 12.68 9.74
CA ARG A 247 -1.06 13.99 9.06
C ARG A 247 -0.70 13.81 7.60
N ILE A 248 -1.55 14.28 6.68
CA ILE A 248 -1.31 14.20 5.24
C ILE A 248 -1.32 15.59 4.65
N HIS A 249 -0.21 16.01 4.03
CA HIS A 249 -0.17 17.20 3.16
C HIS A 249 -0.24 16.74 1.70
N SER A 250 -1.41 16.90 1.09
CA SER A 250 -1.61 16.63 -0.34
C SER A 250 -1.21 17.84 -1.16
N ALA A 251 -0.70 17.60 -2.37
CA ALA A 251 -0.35 18.66 -3.32
C ALA A 251 -1.56 19.55 -3.64
N GLY A 252 -2.78 18.99 -3.65
CA GLY A 252 -3.99 19.68 -4.08
C GLY A 252 -4.04 19.90 -5.60
N GLY A 253 -5.08 20.58 -6.08
CA GLY A 253 -5.32 20.80 -7.51
C GLY A 253 -6.43 19.94 -8.12
N GLY A 254 -7.13 19.11 -7.33
CA GLY A 254 -8.32 18.41 -7.79
C GLY A 254 -9.45 19.37 -8.19
N THR A 255 -10.18 19.02 -9.25
CA THR A 255 -11.22 19.87 -9.83
C THR A 255 -12.61 19.53 -9.30
N ALA A 256 -13.59 20.41 -9.55
CA ALA A 256 -14.99 20.16 -9.23
C ALA A 256 -15.59 19.03 -10.09
N GLU A 257 -15.01 18.72 -11.26
CA GLU A 257 -15.40 17.55 -12.07
C GLU A 257 -14.84 16.26 -11.46
N ASP A 258 -13.62 16.29 -10.93
CA ASP A 258 -13.06 15.14 -10.22
C ASP A 258 -13.93 14.76 -9.02
N ALA A 259 -14.46 15.75 -8.30
CA ALA A 259 -15.36 15.55 -7.16
C ALA A 259 -16.67 14.82 -7.53
N LYS A 260 -17.08 14.86 -8.80
CA LYS A 260 -18.30 14.23 -9.31
C LYS A 260 -18.07 12.79 -9.79
N ARG A 261 -16.81 12.33 -9.85
CA ARG A 261 -16.48 10.99 -10.33
C ARG A 261 -17.12 9.92 -9.43
N ILE A 262 -17.67 8.91 -10.07
CA ILE A 262 -18.14 7.68 -9.43
C ILE A 262 -17.10 6.62 -9.77
N LEU A 263 -16.42 6.09 -8.75
CA LEU A 263 -15.39 5.09 -8.97
C LEU A 263 -16.03 3.73 -9.29
N PRO A 264 -15.57 3.00 -10.32
CA PRO A 264 -16.07 1.65 -10.63
C PRO A 264 -15.70 0.65 -9.51
N GLU A 265 -16.35 -0.52 -9.46
CA GLU A 265 -16.00 -1.56 -8.48
C GLU A 265 -14.67 -2.26 -8.75
N ASN A 266 -14.40 -2.56 -10.03
CA ASN A 266 -13.14 -3.15 -10.50
C ASN A 266 -12.66 -4.34 -9.67
N GLU A 267 -13.58 -5.24 -9.29
CA GLU A 267 -13.27 -6.40 -8.45
C GLU A 267 -12.18 -7.30 -9.04
N LYS A 268 -12.15 -7.45 -10.37
CA LYS A 268 -11.23 -8.32 -11.11
C LYS A 268 -10.01 -7.61 -11.68
N ALA A 269 -9.89 -6.29 -11.49
CA ALA A 269 -8.77 -5.52 -12.04
C ALA A 269 -7.47 -5.82 -11.28
N TYR A 270 -6.34 -5.48 -11.89
CA TYR A 270 -5.08 -5.44 -11.16
C TYR A 270 -5.16 -4.35 -10.08
N PRO A 271 -4.86 -4.66 -8.81
CA PRO A 271 -5.14 -3.78 -7.68
C PRO A 271 -4.10 -2.66 -7.55
N GLU A 272 -4.10 -1.71 -8.46
CA GLU A 272 -3.39 -0.44 -8.27
C GLU A 272 -4.41 0.69 -8.12
N PRO A 273 -4.12 1.76 -7.35
CA PRO A 273 -4.99 2.92 -7.26
C PRO A 273 -5.44 3.49 -8.62
N SER A 274 -4.57 3.41 -9.63
CA SER A 274 -4.85 3.83 -11.01
C SER A 274 -6.00 3.09 -11.69
N MET A 275 -6.38 1.90 -11.20
CA MET A 275 -7.58 1.21 -11.70
C MET A 275 -8.85 2.04 -11.49
N PHE A 276 -8.88 2.93 -10.48
CA PHE A 276 -9.99 3.86 -10.24
C PHE A 276 -9.83 5.20 -10.99
N GLY A 277 -8.62 5.50 -11.48
CA GLY A 277 -8.23 6.82 -11.97
C GLY A 277 -8.21 7.86 -10.85
N VAL A 278 -8.41 9.14 -11.20
CA VAL A 278 -8.46 10.25 -10.23
C VAL A 278 -9.56 10.01 -9.21
N THR A 279 -9.22 10.10 -7.94
CA THR A 279 -10.16 9.90 -6.83
C THR A 279 -11.03 11.15 -6.61
N PRO A 280 -12.31 10.99 -6.21
CA PRO A 280 -13.23 12.11 -6.00
C PRO A 280 -13.03 12.84 -4.66
N SER A 281 -12.07 12.43 -3.83
CA SER A 281 -11.66 13.11 -2.60
C SER A 281 -10.15 13.36 -2.60
N HIS A 282 -9.68 14.32 -1.80
CA HIS A 282 -8.24 14.61 -1.68
C HIS A 282 -7.56 13.97 -0.46
N GLY A 283 -8.34 13.49 0.51
CA GLY A 283 -7.85 12.92 1.77
C GLY A 283 -8.05 11.40 1.84
N PHE A 284 -9.31 10.97 1.99
CA PHE A 284 -9.70 9.56 2.07
C PHE A 284 -10.90 9.24 1.17
N PHE A 285 -10.83 8.12 0.45
CA PHE A 285 -11.97 7.47 -0.19
C PHE A 285 -12.19 6.10 0.48
N ILE A 286 -13.36 5.91 1.08
CA ILE A 286 -13.70 4.73 1.87
C ILE A 286 -14.95 4.11 1.25
N ARG A 287 -14.87 2.84 0.83
CA ARG A 287 -16.01 2.10 0.29
C ARG A 287 -15.99 0.64 0.70
N HIS A 288 -17.17 0.08 0.99
CA HIS A 288 -17.32 -1.31 1.47
C HIS A 288 -16.45 -1.56 2.70
N ALA A 289 -16.60 -0.70 3.72
CA ALA A 289 -15.83 -0.77 4.96
C ALA A 289 -16.75 -0.82 6.19
N ASN A 290 -16.48 -1.76 7.09
CA ASN A 290 -17.24 -1.96 8.31
C ASN A 290 -16.36 -1.71 9.54
N ASN A 291 -16.88 -0.99 10.53
CA ASN A 291 -16.20 -0.71 11.79
C ASN A 291 -14.85 0.01 11.60
N LEU A 292 -14.79 1.00 10.72
CA LEU A 292 -13.62 1.84 10.51
C LEU A 292 -13.61 3.01 11.51
N ARG A 293 -12.47 3.25 12.16
CA ARG A 293 -12.29 4.33 13.13
C ARG A 293 -11.13 5.24 12.73
N MET A 294 -11.37 6.54 12.70
CA MET A 294 -10.37 7.59 12.54
C MET A 294 -10.32 8.44 13.80
N ASP A 295 -9.13 8.64 14.36
CA ASP A 295 -8.94 9.48 15.54
C ASP A 295 -7.68 10.36 15.41
N ASN A 296 -7.82 11.68 15.54
CA ASN A 296 -6.71 12.62 15.36
C ASN A 296 -6.05 12.50 13.97
N VAL A 297 -6.84 12.76 12.92
CA VAL A 297 -6.39 12.73 11.53
C VAL A 297 -6.49 14.14 10.93
N GLU A 298 -5.38 14.65 10.43
CA GLU A 298 -5.29 15.97 9.82
C GLU A 298 -4.97 15.85 8.31
N MET A 299 -5.79 16.49 7.47
CA MET A 299 -5.63 16.56 6.03
C MET A 299 -5.40 18.01 5.59
N HIS A 300 -4.17 18.29 5.19
CA HIS A 300 -3.69 19.60 4.76
C HIS A 300 -3.51 19.62 3.23
N LEU A 301 -3.54 20.83 2.67
CA LEU A 301 -3.39 21.08 1.23
C LEU A 301 -2.27 22.08 0.98
N LEU A 302 -1.39 21.78 0.02
CA LEU A 302 -0.36 22.71 -0.46
C LEU A 302 -0.92 23.70 -1.50
N SER A 303 -2.03 23.36 -2.15
CA SER A 303 -2.77 24.19 -3.09
C SER A 303 -4.26 23.87 -3.00
N ASP A 304 -5.11 24.80 -3.44
CA ASP A 304 -6.57 24.61 -3.45
C ASP A 304 -6.98 23.28 -4.10
N ASP A 305 -7.93 22.58 -3.49
CA ASP A 305 -8.58 21.39 -4.05
C ASP A 305 -10.09 21.54 -3.94
N LYS A 306 -10.81 21.24 -5.03
CA LYS A 306 -12.27 21.40 -5.10
C LYS A 306 -13.03 20.10 -4.79
N ARG A 307 -12.32 19.03 -4.42
CA ARG A 307 -12.91 17.78 -3.94
C ARG A 307 -13.13 17.81 -2.43
N PRO A 308 -14.10 17.05 -1.89
CA PRO A 308 -14.22 16.82 -0.46
C PRO A 308 -12.95 16.14 0.11
N ALA A 309 -12.76 16.27 1.41
CA ALA A 309 -11.64 15.63 2.09
C ALA A 309 -11.87 14.13 2.26
N VAL A 310 -13.06 13.75 2.72
CA VAL A 310 -13.44 12.36 2.98
C VAL A 310 -14.71 12.01 2.22
N ILE A 311 -14.69 10.86 1.55
CA ILE A 311 -15.89 10.22 1.00
C ILE A 311 -16.04 8.85 1.67
N VAL A 312 -17.26 8.54 2.14
CA VAL A 312 -17.63 7.23 2.70
C VAL A 312 -18.84 6.67 1.94
N GLU A 313 -18.71 5.48 1.39
CA GLU A 313 -19.75 4.84 0.58
C GLU A 313 -19.99 3.39 1.00
N ASP A 314 -21.23 2.93 0.98
CA ASP A 314 -21.59 1.51 1.16
C ASP A 314 -20.89 0.87 2.37
N SER A 315 -20.94 1.55 3.50
CA SER A 315 -20.11 1.26 4.68
C SER A 315 -20.95 1.28 5.94
N SER A 316 -20.51 0.58 6.99
CA SER A 316 -21.23 0.55 8.27
C SER A 316 -20.31 0.75 9.47
N GLY A 317 -20.82 1.39 10.54
CA GLY A 317 -20.07 1.57 11.78
C GLY A 317 -18.81 2.43 11.63
N VAL A 318 -18.84 3.45 10.77
CA VAL A 318 -17.71 4.35 10.56
C VAL A 318 -17.70 5.44 11.63
N SER A 319 -16.58 5.60 12.33
CA SER A 319 -16.40 6.64 13.35
C SER A 319 -15.26 7.59 12.97
N LEU A 320 -15.57 8.88 12.93
CA LEU A 320 -14.65 9.97 12.62
C LEU A 320 -14.55 10.90 13.84
N HIS A 321 -13.49 10.78 14.62
CA HIS A 321 -13.24 11.57 15.82
C HIS A 321 -12.00 12.44 15.64
N ARG A 322 -12.07 13.73 16.01
CA ARG A 322 -10.93 14.67 15.91
C ARG A 322 -10.30 14.67 14.51
N VAL A 323 -11.14 14.79 13.49
CA VAL A 323 -10.70 14.85 12.09
C VAL A 323 -10.68 16.30 11.65
N GLN A 324 -9.57 16.74 11.06
CA GLN A 324 -9.42 18.10 10.53
C GLN A 324 -9.07 18.04 9.07
N ALA A 325 -9.75 18.85 8.26
CA ALA A 325 -9.49 18.92 6.82
C ALA A 325 -9.51 20.35 6.32
N LYS A 326 -8.53 20.70 5.49
CA LYS A 326 -8.59 21.89 4.67
C LYS A 326 -9.41 21.58 3.42
N VAL A 327 -10.50 22.33 3.22
CA VAL A 327 -11.32 22.28 2.00
C VAL A 327 -11.51 23.68 1.42
N ALA A 328 -11.77 23.76 0.11
CA ALA A 328 -12.12 25.01 -0.54
C ALA A 328 -13.51 25.53 -0.09
N GLU A 329 -13.75 26.83 -0.25
CA GLU A 329 -15.05 27.44 0.04
C GLU A 329 -16.19 26.74 -0.73
N GLY A 330 -17.28 26.42 -0.03
CA GLY A 330 -18.44 25.74 -0.59
C GLY A 330 -18.28 24.22 -0.80
N VAL A 331 -17.10 23.65 -0.51
CA VAL A 331 -16.87 22.20 -0.58
C VAL A 331 -17.11 21.57 0.78
N PRO A 332 -17.98 20.54 0.90
CA PRO A 332 -18.18 19.85 2.15
C PRO A 332 -16.93 19.03 2.53
N PRO A 333 -16.52 19.00 3.81
CA PRO A 333 -15.37 18.20 4.24
C PRO A 333 -15.64 16.69 4.22
N LEU A 334 -16.91 16.28 4.38
CA LEU A 334 -17.36 14.90 4.38
C LEU A 334 -18.53 14.73 3.41
N VAL A 335 -18.47 13.70 2.57
CA VAL A 335 -19.58 13.24 1.72
C VAL A 335 -19.83 11.77 2.00
N THR A 336 -21.10 11.39 2.08
CA THR A 336 -21.51 10.02 2.44
C THR A 336 -22.60 9.51 1.51
N ARG A 337 -22.61 8.20 1.25
CA ARG A 337 -23.62 7.54 0.42
C ARG A 337 -23.88 6.13 0.97
N ASN A 338 -25.11 5.82 1.33
CA ASN A 338 -25.47 4.50 1.87
C ASN A 338 -24.58 4.07 3.05
N VAL A 339 -24.54 4.90 4.11
CA VAL A 339 -23.73 4.65 5.30
C VAL A 339 -24.64 4.42 6.50
N ASP A 340 -24.47 3.29 7.18
CA ASP A 340 -25.20 2.95 8.42
C ASP A 340 -24.29 3.12 9.64
N GLY A 341 -24.82 3.64 10.75
CA GLY A 341 -24.05 3.83 11.99
C GLY A 341 -22.82 4.73 11.86
N LEU A 342 -22.94 5.85 11.13
CA LEU A 342 -21.90 6.89 11.09
C LEU A 342 -21.87 7.67 12.41
N HIS A 343 -20.67 7.89 12.96
CA HIS A 343 -20.46 8.73 14.14
C HIS A 343 -19.36 9.75 13.89
N VAL A 344 -19.69 11.04 13.92
CA VAL A 344 -18.77 12.16 13.68
C VAL A 344 -18.68 13.02 14.93
N SER A 345 -17.46 13.29 15.38
CA SER A 345 -17.21 14.16 16.52
C SER A 345 -15.91 14.94 16.32
N GLU A 346 -15.94 16.24 16.61
CA GLU A 346 -14.78 17.13 16.39
C GLU A 346 -14.25 17.10 14.94
N PHE A 347 -15.17 17.14 13.96
CA PHE A 347 -14.85 17.32 12.54
C PHE A 347 -15.58 18.55 11.98
N PRO A 348 -14.96 19.75 12.04
CA PRO A 348 -15.61 21.01 11.67
C PRO A 348 -16.20 20.98 10.25
N GLY A 349 -17.48 21.35 10.13
CA GLY A 349 -18.21 21.37 8.86
C GLY A 349 -18.72 20.01 8.37
N ALA A 350 -18.38 18.92 9.05
CA ALA A 350 -19.03 17.63 8.87
C ALA A 350 -20.18 17.49 9.89
N ALA A 351 -21.29 16.89 9.46
CA ALA A 351 -22.41 16.56 10.33
C ALA A 351 -22.60 15.04 10.37
N ASP A 352 -23.18 14.54 11.45
CA ASP A 352 -23.81 13.21 11.46
C ASP A 352 -24.98 13.20 10.46
N ASN A 353 -25.21 12.07 9.78
CA ASN A 353 -26.37 11.90 8.91
C ASN A 353 -27.58 11.33 9.64
#